data_AF-A0A511ZPN7-F1
#
_entry.id   AF-A0A511ZPN7-F1
#
_cell.length_a   1.000
_cell.length_b   1.000
_cell.length_c   1.000
_cell.angle_alpha   90.00
_cell.angle_beta   90.00
_cell.angle_gamma   90.00
#
_symmetry.space_group_name_H-M   'P 1'
#
loop_
_entity.id
_entity.type
_entity.pdbx_description
1 polymer ?
#
loop_
_entity_poly.entity_id
_entity_poly.type
_entity_poly.pdbx_seq_one_letter_code
_entity_poly.pdbx_strand_id
1 'polypeptide(L)' 'MTTKAKLEQQLDELKSDYVRIQGDLDKLEFVKGRVSSAEEQLIRIEGEIAAVRKELERFN' A
#
# COMPACT_ATOMS: atom_id res chain seq x y z
N MET A 1 -16.27 -14.91 8.83
CA MET A 1 -15.25 -13.84 8.76
C MET A 1 -15.85 -12.57 9.35
N THR A 2 -15.21 -11.99 10.36
CA THR A 2 -15.61 -10.70 10.94
C THR A 2 -15.13 -9.55 10.05
N THR A 3 -15.83 -8.41 10.08
CA THR A 3 -15.46 -7.22 9.29
C THR A 3 -14.03 -6.74 9.59
N LYS A 4 -13.61 -6.83 10.86
CA LYS A 4 -12.23 -6.55 11.29
C LYS A 4 -11.21 -7.45 10.56
N ALA A 5 -11.43 -8.76 10.54
CA ALA A 5 -10.52 -9.69 9.87
C ALA A 5 -10.40 -9.43 8.36
N LYS A 6 -11.48 -8.98 7.71
CA LYS A 6 -11.44 -8.54 6.30
C LYS A 6 -10.57 -7.31 6.10
N LEU A 7 -10.70 -6.31 6.97
CA LEU A 7 -9.90 -5.09 6.91
C LEU A 7 -8.41 -5.38 7.20
N GLU A 8 -8.12 -6.27 8.15
CA GLU A 8 -6.74 -6.73 8.44
C GLU A 8 -6.13 -7.47 7.24
N GLN A 9 -6.91 -8.34 6.59
CA GLN A 9 -6.45 -9.03 5.38
C GLN A 9 -6.20 -8.04 4.24
N GLN A 10 -7.12 -7.08 4.03
CA GLN A 10 -6.98 -6.06 3.00
C GLN A 10 -5.78 -5.14 3.25
N LEU A 11 -5.50 -4.83 4.51
CA LEU A 11 -4.30 -4.09 4.93
C LEU A 11 -3.02 -4.86 4.62
N ASP A 12 -3.03 -6.18 4.80
CA ASP A 12 -1.87 -7.04 4.49
C ASP A 12 -1.60 -7.13 2.99
N GLU A 13 -2.66 -7.23 2.19
CA GLU A 13 -2.59 -7.16 0.71
C GLU A 13 -2.00 -5.82 0.27
N LEU A 14 -2.53 -4.70 0.76
CA LEU A 14 -2.04 -3.36 0.42
C LEU A 14 -0.56 -3.17 0.80
N LYS A 15 -0.11 -3.69 1.95
CA LYS A 15 1.31 -3.65 2.35
C LYS A 15 2.19 -4.50 1.44
N SER A 16 1.71 -5.67 1.02
CA SER A 16 2.44 -6.54 0.10
C SER A 16 2.62 -5.86 -1.26
N ASP A 17 1.57 -5.22 -1.79
CA ASP A 17 1.66 -4.42 -3.01
C ASP A 17 2.60 -3.22 -2.85
N TYR A 18 2.56 -2.53 -1.71
CA TYR A 18 3.48 -1.42 -1.40
C TYR A 18 4.94 -1.86 -1.50
N VAL A 19 5.30 -2.94 -0.81
CA VAL A 19 6.68 -3.46 -0.81
C VAL A 19 7.12 -3.88 -2.20
N ARG A 20 6.21 -4.47 -3.00
CA ARG A 20 6.49 -4.87 -4.38
C ARG A 20 6.78 -3.66 -5.27
N ILE A 21 5.92 -2.65 -5.21
CA ILE A 21 6.06 -1.42 -6.01
C ILE A 21 7.29 -0.63 -5.58
N GLN A 22 7.60 -0.59 -4.28
CA GLN A 22 8.83 0.03 -3.79
C GLN A 22 10.07 -0.68 -4.35
N GLY A 23 10.07 -2.01 -4.41
CA GLY A 23 11.15 -2.79 -5.03
C GLY A 23 11.28 -2.58 -6.53
N ASP A 24 10.16 -2.36 -7.25
CA ASP A 24 10.16 -1.96 -8.66
C ASP A 24 10.62 -0.50 -8.84
N LEU A 25 10.27 0.40 -7.92
CA LEU A 25 10.72 1.80 -7.93
C LEU A 25 12.24 1.89 -7.84
N ASP A 26 12.84 1.17 -6.90
CA ASP A 26 14.30 1.14 -6.68
C ASP A 26 15.05 0.70 -7.95
N LYS A 27 14.48 -0.27 -8.68
CA LYS A 27 14.99 -0.71 -9.99
C LYS A 27 14.76 0.32 -11.10
N LEU A 28 13.62 1.00 -11.12
CA LEU A 28 13.30 2.01 -12.15
C LEU A 28 14.15 3.28 -11.97
N GLU A 29 14.39 3.70 -10.73
CA GLU A 29 15.34 4.77 -10.39
C GLU A 29 16.74 4.41 -10.90
N PHE A 30 17.17 3.17 -10.70
CA PHE A 30 18.45 2.68 -11.21
C PHE A 30 18.58 2.77 -12.73
N VAL A 31 17.47 2.61 -13.47
CA VAL A 31 17.44 2.63 -14.95
C VAL A 31 17.23 4.05 -15.52
N LYS A 32 17.21 5.11 -14.69
CA LYS A 32 16.78 6.47 -15.10
C LYS A 32 15.40 6.47 -15.78
N GLY A 33 14.54 5.52 -15.42
CA GLY A 33 13.18 5.39 -15.93
C GLY A 33 12.21 6.38 -15.28
N ARG A 34 11.03 6.56 -15.88
CA ARG A 34 9.96 7.41 -15.30
C ARG A 34 9.41 6.79 -14.01
N VAL A 35 9.98 7.20 -12.89
CA VAL A 35 9.59 6.76 -11.53
C VAL A 35 8.29 7.39 -11.03
N SER A 36 7.85 8.48 -11.66
CA SER A 36 6.66 9.23 -11.26
C SER A 36 5.37 8.39 -11.18
N SER A 37 5.20 7.39 -12.05
CA SER A 37 4.01 6.54 -12.03
C SER A 37 4.01 5.49 -10.92
N ALA A 38 5.18 5.11 -10.41
CA ALA A 38 5.30 4.18 -9.30
C ALA A 38 5.21 4.93 -7.96
N GLU A 39 5.78 6.13 -7.87
CA GLU A 39 5.59 7.01 -6.70
C GLU A 39 4.12 7.37 -6.47
N GLU A 40 3.39 7.72 -7.54
CA GLU A 40 1.96 8.06 -7.42
C GLU A 40 1.13 6.87 -6.93
N GLN A 41 1.51 5.64 -7.30
CA GLN A 41 0.90 4.42 -6.78
C GLN A 41 1.23 4.17 -5.30
N LEU A 42 2.48 4.41 -4.88
CA LEU A 42 2.87 4.29 -3.48
C LEU A 42 2.08 5.26 -2.59
N ILE A 43 1.96 6.53 -3.02
CA ILE A 43 1.18 7.55 -2.30
C ILE A 43 -0.28 7.12 -2.16
N ARG A 44 -0.86 6.56 -3.23
CA ARG A 44 -2.24 6.07 -3.21
C ARG A 44 -2.41 4.90 -2.24
N ILE A 45 -1.51 3.93 -2.26
CA ILE A 45 -1.54 2.77 -1.37
C ILE A 45 -1.35 3.19 0.09
N GLU A 46 -0.47 4.15 0.37
CA GLU A 46 -0.33 4.72 1.72
C GLU A 46 -1.62 5.35 2.22
N GLY A 47 -2.33 6.08 1.35
CA GLY A 47 -3.64 6.64 1.67
C GLY A 47 -4.67 5.56 2.02
N GLU A 48 -4.71 4.48 1.24
CA GLU A 48 -5.63 3.34 1.48
C GLU A 48 -5.27 2.61 2.78
N ILE A 49 -3.99 2.35 3.05
CA ILE A 49 -3.50 1.75 4.28
C ILE A 49 -3.90 2.59 5.50
N ALA A 50 -3.73 3.91 5.41
CA ALA A 50 -4.09 4.83 6.49
C ALA A 50 -5.61 4.84 6.74
N ALA A 51 -6.41 4.82 5.68
CA ALA A 51 -7.87 4.73 5.78
C ALA A 51 -8.32 3.42 6.44
N VAL A 52 -7.80 2.27 5.99
CA VAL A 52 -8.12 0.95 6.53
C VAL A 52 -7.68 0.85 8.00
N ARG A 53 -6.50 1.36 8.36
CA ARG A 53 -6.03 1.42 9.76
C ARG A 53 -6.96 2.25 10.63
N LYS A 54 -7.39 3.41 10.16
CA LYS A 54 -8.32 4.29 10.88
C LYS A 54 -9.67 3.63 11.08
N GLU A 55 -10.13 2.86 10.09
CA GLU A 55 -11.35 2.07 10.19
C GLU A 55 -11.19 0.93 11.19
N LEU A 56 -10.07 0.20 11.17
CA LEU A 56 -9.71 -0.83 12.15
C LEU A 56 -9.66 -0.29 13.58
N GLU A 57 -9.10 0.91 13.79
CA GLU A 57 -9.10 1.59 15.08
C GLU A 57 -10.52 1.92 15.57
N ARG A 58 -11.46 2.27 14.68
CA ARG A 58 -12.87 2.47 15.04
C ARG A 58 -13.60 1.20 15.45
N PHE A 59 -13.11 0.03 15.00
CA PHE A 59 -13.65 -1.28 15.36
C PHE A 59 -13.05 -1.83 16.67
N ASN A 60 -12.07 -1.15 17.27
CA ASN A 60 -11.39 -1.57 18.49
C ASN A 60 -11.85 -0.76 19.72
#